data_AF-A0A949VPT8-F1
#
_entry.id   AF-A0A949VPT8-F1
#
_cell.length_a   1.000
_cell.length_b   1.000
_cell.length_c   1.000
_cell.angle_alpha   90.00
_cell.angle_beta   90.00
_cell.angle_gamma   90.00
#
_symmetry.space_group_name_H-M   'P 1'
#
loop_
_entity.id
_entity.type
_entity.pdbx_description
1 polymer ?
#
loop_
_entity_poly.entity_id
_entity_poly.type
_entity_poly.pdbx_seq_one_letter_code
_entity_poly.pdbx_strand_id
1 'polypeptide(L)'
;MEQRHLLFTFDHELFLGRRSGSVEHCMIRPVDRVLPILERHGLAMTFFVDTTFLLELERRSSTHVRCRADLDRIARQLRELVERGHHVYPHIHPHWADAVYDEVRHEWDLQELRRYRLSALDDAARVALFDGSVGLLRRMLAPVAPAYRVSAYRAGGWCIQPFADFRPHFLRCGIDRDMSVLAGMRRHSNAVDYDFTAPLPGPVYRFADDVMRPDPAGPFTEVTISSIPARPRGPVGALVDKVLWRIAYGRQMGDGQGVAFVDVPGPDGSMGTRDREMVAIELLTVMRYRAYADLIDRTPFVQFISHPKMISRHNLHMLERLLDRCAARYRLSSDLEALVSRSAGAAA
;
A
#
# COMPACT_ATOMS: atom_id res chain seq x y z
N MET A 1 6.04 -25.07 -16.70
CA MET A 1 5.80 -24.71 -15.28
C MET A 1 4.50 -23.95 -15.20
N GLU A 2 3.66 -24.21 -14.20
CA GLU A 2 2.45 -23.41 -13.95
C GLU A 2 2.83 -21.95 -13.67
N GLN A 3 1.97 -21.01 -14.05
CA GLN A 3 2.17 -19.60 -13.78
C GLN A 3 1.65 -19.25 -12.37
N ARG A 4 2.40 -18.41 -11.64
CA ARG A 4 1.98 -17.80 -10.38
C ARG A 4 2.09 -16.28 -10.51
N HIS A 5 0.99 -15.59 -10.26
CA HIS A 5 0.91 -14.14 -10.24
C HIS A 5 1.22 -13.63 -8.83
N LEU A 6 2.38 -13.00 -8.68
CA LEU A 6 2.84 -12.41 -7.42
C LEU A 6 2.92 -10.90 -7.59
N LEU A 7 1.94 -10.18 -7.03
CA LEU A 7 1.94 -8.72 -7.05
C LEU A 7 2.64 -8.19 -5.80
N PHE A 8 3.59 -7.27 -5.99
CA PHE A 8 4.27 -6.59 -4.91
C PHE A 8 3.87 -5.12 -4.91
N THR A 9 3.02 -4.76 -3.97
CA THR A 9 2.50 -3.40 -3.85
C THR A 9 3.00 -2.74 -2.57
N PHE A 10 3.42 -1.48 -2.67
CA PHE A 10 4.03 -0.75 -1.57
C PHE A 10 3.29 0.53 -1.26
N ASP A 11 2.90 0.72 -0.01
CA ASP A 11 2.46 2.03 0.48
C ASP A 11 3.71 2.87 0.73
N HIS A 12 4.02 3.75 -0.23
CA HIS A 12 5.23 4.56 -0.27
C HIS A 12 4.97 5.88 0.47
N GLU A 13 5.19 5.82 1.78
CA GLU A 13 4.79 6.85 2.74
C GLU A 13 5.67 6.90 3.99
N LEU A 14 5.62 8.02 4.72
CA LEU A 14 6.22 8.17 6.05
C LEU A 14 5.35 7.53 7.13
N PHE A 15 5.85 7.41 8.37
CA PHE A 15 4.98 7.04 9.48
C PHE A 15 3.94 8.15 9.73
N LEU A 16 2.74 7.75 10.13
CA LEU A 16 1.59 8.66 10.30
C LEU A 16 1.30 8.98 11.78
N GLY A 17 2.29 8.83 12.66
CA GLY A 17 2.16 9.11 14.09
C GLY A 17 2.83 10.41 14.51
N ARG A 18 3.23 10.48 15.78
CA ARG A 18 3.89 11.65 16.37
C ARG A 18 5.23 12.01 15.72
N ARG A 19 5.91 11.00 15.17
CA ARG A 19 7.20 11.15 14.49
C ARG A 19 7.13 10.47 13.15
N SER A 20 7.07 11.23 12.07
CA SER A 20 7.00 10.68 10.72
C SER A 20 8.22 9.85 10.33
N GLY A 21 9.36 10.12 10.96
CA GLY A 21 10.66 9.67 10.49
C GLY A 21 11.09 10.42 9.23
N SER A 22 12.20 9.99 8.64
CA SER A 22 12.83 10.64 7.49
C SER A 22 12.46 9.97 6.16
N VAL A 23 12.38 10.78 5.10
CA VAL A 23 12.20 10.31 3.71
C VAL A 23 13.27 9.29 3.31
N GLU A 24 14.52 9.51 3.73
CA GLU A 24 15.63 8.59 3.49
C GLU A 24 15.35 7.18 4.04
N HIS A 25 14.97 7.08 5.32
CA HIS A 25 14.83 5.78 6.00
C HIS A 25 13.48 5.11 5.79
N CYS A 26 12.43 5.88 5.48
CA CYS A 26 11.09 5.36 5.30
C CYS A 26 10.76 5.04 3.84
N MET A 27 11.29 5.82 2.89
CA MET A 27 10.87 5.78 1.50
C MET A 27 12.02 5.40 0.57
N ILE A 28 13.13 6.15 0.58
CA ILE A 28 14.20 5.98 -0.41
C ILE A 28 14.98 4.67 -0.21
N ARG A 29 15.68 4.56 0.92
CA ARG A 29 16.59 3.45 1.19
C ARG A 29 15.91 2.08 1.22
N PRO A 30 14.70 1.90 1.80
CA PRO A 30 14.07 0.58 1.79
C PRO A 30 13.66 0.13 0.38
N VAL A 31 13.23 1.06 -0.47
CA VAL A 31 12.91 0.77 -1.87
C VAL A 31 14.15 0.34 -2.63
N ASP A 32 15.27 1.07 -2.49
CA ASP A 32 16.56 0.70 -3.11
C ASP A 32 17.05 -0.71 -2.70
N ARG A 33 16.61 -1.20 -1.54
CA ARG A 33 16.97 -2.53 -1.04
C ARG A 33 16.06 -3.65 -1.56
N VAL A 34 14.78 -3.38 -1.80
CA VAL A 34 13.83 -4.39 -2.28
C VAL A 34 13.87 -4.52 -3.81
N LEU A 35 14.12 -3.42 -4.51
CA LEU A 35 14.19 -3.36 -5.97
C LEU A 35 15.05 -4.47 -6.61
N PRO A 36 16.35 -4.61 -6.29
CA PRO A 36 17.20 -5.61 -6.95
C PRO A 36 16.79 -7.04 -6.66
N ILE A 37 16.13 -7.30 -5.52
CA ILE A 37 15.62 -8.63 -5.18
C ILE A 37 14.49 -9.03 -6.13
N LEU A 38 13.52 -8.14 -6.33
CA LEU A 38 12.36 -8.43 -7.18
C LEU A 38 12.71 -8.39 -8.68
N GLU A 39 13.54 -7.44 -9.11
CA GLU A 39 13.97 -7.33 -10.50
C GLU A 39 14.78 -8.54 -10.99
N ARG A 40 15.57 -9.17 -10.12
CA ARG A 40 16.29 -10.41 -10.45
C ARG A 40 15.36 -11.53 -10.90
N HIS A 41 14.09 -11.50 -10.48
CA HIS A 41 13.06 -12.46 -10.88
C HIS A 41 12.11 -11.91 -11.97
N GLY A 42 12.41 -10.76 -12.57
CA GLY A 42 11.57 -10.11 -13.57
C GLY A 42 10.23 -9.61 -13.01
N LEU A 43 10.18 -9.28 -11.72
CA LEU A 43 8.96 -8.85 -11.05
C LEU A 43 8.89 -7.33 -10.95
N ALA A 44 7.91 -6.73 -11.61
CA ALA A 44 7.56 -5.33 -11.46
C ALA A 44 6.82 -5.09 -10.13
N MET A 45 6.98 -3.88 -9.62
CA MET A 45 6.38 -3.45 -8.36
C MET A 45 5.38 -2.32 -8.62
N THR A 46 4.43 -2.15 -7.70
CA THR A 46 3.46 -1.05 -7.74
C THR A 46 3.58 -0.22 -6.47
N PHE A 47 3.87 1.06 -6.60
CA PHE A 47 4.04 2.00 -5.50
C PHE A 47 2.83 2.91 -5.40
N PHE A 48 2.11 2.82 -4.29
CA PHE A 48 1.03 3.71 -3.90
C PHE A 48 1.63 4.83 -3.05
N VAL A 49 1.87 5.97 -3.70
CA VAL A 49 2.61 7.10 -3.12
C VAL A 49 1.66 8.00 -2.36
N ASP A 50 1.99 8.34 -1.11
CA ASP A 50 1.20 9.32 -0.36
C ASP A 50 1.32 10.71 -0.99
N THR A 51 0.39 11.03 -1.87
CA THR A 51 0.41 12.28 -2.63
C THR A 51 0.01 13.47 -1.78
N THR A 52 -0.67 13.25 -0.65
CA THR A 52 -1.04 14.35 0.25
C THR A 52 0.20 14.85 0.99
N PHE A 53 1.08 13.93 1.39
CA PHE A 53 2.41 14.28 1.87
C PHE A 53 3.20 15.09 0.83
N LEU A 54 3.19 14.67 -0.44
CA LEU A 54 3.95 15.39 -1.47
C LEU A 54 3.38 16.79 -1.78
N LEU A 55 2.06 16.95 -1.74
CA LEU A 55 1.41 18.27 -1.83
C LEU A 55 1.84 19.17 -0.66
N GLU A 56 1.91 18.62 0.55
CA GLU A 56 2.35 19.37 1.73
C GLU A 56 3.84 19.74 1.67
N LEU A 57 4.70 18.84 1.17
CA LEU A 57 6.09 19.17 0.83
C LEU A 57 6.18 20.29 -0.21
N GLU A 58 5.41 20.22 -1.30
CA GLU A 58 5.38 21.24 -2.36
C GLU A 58 5.00 22.61 -1.77
N ARG A 59 3.97 22.64 -0.92
CA ARG A 59 3.49 23.86 -0.23
C ARG A 59 4.55 24.48 0.67
N ARG A 60 5.31 23.67 1.42
CA ARG A 60 6.34 24.17 2.37
C ARG A 60 7.69 24.45 1.75
N SER A 61 7.92 24.00 0.52
CA SER A 61 9.24 24.08 -0.12
C SER A 61 9.71 25.50 -0.43
N SER A 62 8.82 26.49 -0.50
CA SER A 62 9.20 27.89 -0.67
C SER A 62 9.87 28.49 0.57
N THR A 63 9.58 27.96 1.77
CA THR A 63 10.11 28.45 3.04
C THR A 63 11.05 27.46 3.73
N HIS A 64 11.04 26.18 3.35
CA HIS A 64 11.85 25.12 3.96
C HIS A 64 12.66 24.36 2.90
N VAL A 65 13.97 24.59 2.87
CA VAL A 65 14.90 23.94 1.92
C VAL A 65 14.90 22.41 2.04
N ARG A 66 14.67 21.88 3.25
CA ARG A 66 14.59 20.42 3.49
C ARG A 66 13.34 19.81 2.85
N CYS A 67 12.19 20.48 2.90
CA CYS A 67 10.99 20.03 2.21
C CYS A 67 11.20 19.97 0.69
N ARG A 68 11.89 20.96 0.12
CA ARG A 68 12.28 20.94 -1.31
C ARG A 68 13.17 19.74 -1.62
N ALA A 69 14.22 19.54 -0.82
CA ALA A 69 15.17 18.44 -1.03
C ALA A 69 14.51 17.05 -0.95
N ASP A 70 13.59 16.87 0.00
CA ASP A 70 12.83 15.63 0.14
C ASP A 70 11.87 15.40 -1.03
N LEU A 71 11.16 16.44 -1.48
CA LEU A 71 10.30 16.38 -2.66
C LEU A 71 11.10 15.99 -3.91
N ASP A 72 12.25 16.61 -4.12
CA ASP A 72 13.11 16.36 -5.29
C ASP A 72 13.69 14.94 -5.27
N ARG A 73 14.05 14.42 -4.08
CA ARG A 73 14.51 13.03 -3.89
C ARG A 73 13.41 12.03 -4.23
N ILE A 74 12.20 12.24 -3.71
CA ILE A 74 11.06 11.36 -4.00
C ILE A 74 10.73 11.43 -5.48
N ALA A 75 10.58 12.63 -6.06
CA ALA A 75 10.25 12.81 -7.47
C ALA A 75 11.27 12.11 -8.40
N ARG A 76 12.56 12.15 -8.04
CA ARG A 76 13.60 11.42 -8.77
C ARG A 76 13.41 9.91 -8.68
N GLN A 77 13.23 9.36 -7.48
CA GLN A 77 13.01 7.92 -7.31
C GLN A 77 11.75 7.46 -8.07
N LEU A 78 10.65 8.21 -8.02
CA LEU A 78 9.42 7.86 -8.74
C LEU A 78 9.63 7.83 -10.26
N ARG A 79 10.41 8.76 -10.81
CA ARG A 79 10.77 8.76 -12.24
C ARG A 79 11.61 7.53 -12.60
N GLU A 80 12.66 7.25 -11.82
CA GLU A 80 13.52 6.08 -12.00
C GLU A 80 12.72 4.78 -11.93
N LEU A 81 11.77 4.68 -11.00
CA LEU A 81 10.88 3.52 -10.86
C LEU A 81 10.05 3.29 -12.13
N VAL A 82 9.45 4.36 -12.69
CA VAL A 82 8.64 4.27 -13.91
C VAL A 82 9.50 3.93 -15.14
N GLU A 83 10.69 4.53 -15.27
CA GLU A 83 11.63 4.21 -16.35
C GLU A 83 12.09 2.74 -16.33
N ARG A 84 12.13 2.13 -15.14
CA ARG A 84 12.43 0.70 -14.94
C ARG A 84 11.22 -0.23 -15.11
N GLY A 85 10.07 0.31 -15.51
CA GLY A 85 8.85 -0.46 -15.77
C GLY A 85 8.04 -0.80 -14.51
N HIS A 86 8.26 -0.10 -13.40
CA HIS A 86 7.39 -0.19 -12.23
C HIS A 86 6.22 0.78 -12.33
N HIS A 87 5.21 0.55 -11.51
CA HIS A 87 4.01 1.38 -11.47
C HIS A 87 4.02 2.32 -10.27
N VAL A 88 3.57 3.54 -10.47
CA VAL A 88 3.37 4.59 -9.46
C VAL A 88 1.93 5.09 -9.54
N TYR A 89 1.23 5.07 -8.41
CA TYR A 89 -0.19 5.45 -8.29
C TYR A 89 -0.45 6.23 -6.99
N PRO A 90 -1.54 7.02 -6.92
CA PRO A 90 -1.89 7.77 -5.73
C PRO A 90 -2.34 6.90 -4.56
N HIS A 91 -1.85 7.26 -3.37
CA HIS A 91 -2.33 6.90 -2.05
C HIS A 91 -2.68 8.19 -1.31
N ILE A 92 -3.85 8.31 -0.70
CA ILE A 92 -4.28 9.59 -0.12
C ILE A 92 -4.61 9.42 1.36
N HIS A 93 -3.89 10.16 2.18
CA HIS A 93 -4.14 10.40 3.60
C HIS A 93 -4.51 11.87 3.84
N PRO A 94 -5.81 12.24 3.89
CA PRO A 94 -6.20 13.64 3.95
C PRO A 94 -5.72 14.39 5.21
N HIS A 95 -5.47 13.69 6.31
CA HIS A 95 -5.01 14.29 7.57
C HIS A 95 -3.61 14.92 7.51
N TRP A 96 -2.84 14.72 6.44
CA TRP A 96 -1.63 15.53 6.19
C TRP A 96 -1.91 17.04 6.14
N ALA A 97 -3.14 17.43 5.80
CA ALA A 97 -3.58 18.84 5.88
C ALA A 97 -3.49 19.43 7.29
N ASP A 98 -3.57 18.58 8.33
CA ASP A 98 -3.49 18.97 9.74
C ASP A 98 -2.09 18.69 10.34
N ALA A 99 -1.14 18.20 9.54
CA ALA A 99 0.19 17.83 10.02
C ALA A 99 1.03 19.05 10.42
N VAL A 100 1.77 18.91 11.52
CA VAL A 100 2.67 19.94 12.04
C VAL A 100 4.11 19.56 11.70
N TYR A 101 4.81 20.42 10.96
CA TYR A 101 6.23 20.23 10.64
C TYR A 101 7.11 20.68 11.80
N ASP A 102 8.00 19.80 12.24
CA ASP A 102 9.06 20.09 13.20
C ASP A 102 10.34 20.44 12.43
N GLU A 103 10.68 21.72 12.36
CA GLU A 103 11.86 22.21 11.65
C GLU A 103 13.19 21.76 12.27
N VAL A 104 13.21 21.42 13.56
CA VAL A 104 14.43 21.00 14.27
C VAL A 104 14.74 19.54 13.94
N ARG A 105 13.71 18.68 13.92
CA ARG A 105 13.87 17.26 13.58
C ARG A 105 13.76 16.98 12.08
N HIS A 106 13.20 17.91 11.31
CA HIS A 106 12.79 17.70 9.92
C HIS A 106 11.78 16.54 9.79
N GLU A 107 10.86 16.46 10.75
CA GLU A 107 9.83 15.42 10.83
C GLU A 107 8.44 16.06 10.89
N TRP A 108 7.41 15.24 10.80
CA TRP A 108 6.02 15.66 10.89
C TRP A 108 5.33 14.98 12.07
N ASP A 109 4.48 15.73 12.74
CA ASP A 109 3.54 15.25 13.74
C ASP A 109 2.14 15.14 13.11
N LEU A 110 1.61 13.91 13.09
CA LEU A 110 0.32 13.55 12.51
C LEU A 110 -0.65 12.97 13.57
N GLN A 111 -0.56 13.42 14.82
CA GLN A 111 -1.46 12.94 15.88
C GLN A 111 -2.93 13.37 15.70
N GLU A 112 -3.21 14.35 14.82
CA GLU A 112 -4.57 14.75 14.46
C GLU A 112 -5.17 13.78 13.43
N LEU A 113 -6.26 13.10 13.80
CA LEU A 113 -6.86 12.03 13.01
C LEU A 113 -8.28 12.36 12.50
N ARG A 114 -8.83 13.55 12.79
CA ARG A 114 -10.20 13.94 12.37
C ARG A 114 -10.43 13.80 10.87
N ARG A 115 -9.40 14.05 10.05
CA ARG A 115 -9.44 13.95 8.58
C ARG A 115 -8.71 12.72 8.05
N TYR A 116 -8.59 11.65 8.83
CA TYR A 116 -7.78 10.49 8.44
C TYR A 116 -8.27 9.78 7.17
N ARG A 117 -9.59 9.76 6.96
CA ARG A 117 -10.26 9.14 5.80
C ARG A 117 -10.89 10.19 4.89
N LEU A 118 -10.98 9.88 3.59
CA LEU A 118 -11.54 10.80 2.58
C LEU A 118 -13.00 11.18 2.91
N SER A 119 -13.78 10.24 3.43
CA SER A 119 -15.17 10.45 3.83
C SER A 119 -15.34 11.48 4.95
N ALA A 120 -14.30 11.82 5.71
CA ALA A 120 -14.33 12.85 6.74
C ALA A 120 -14.20 14.29 6.18
N LEU A 121 -13.85 14.44 4.90
CA LEU A 121 -13.79 15.74 4.24
C LEU A 121 -15.15 16.14 3.66
N ASP A 122 -15.36 17.44 3.44
CA ASP A 122 -16.45 17.93 2.60
C ASP A 122 -16.15 17.76 1.10
N ASP A 123 -17.18 17.86 0.26
CA ASP A 123 -17.05 17.58 -1.18
C ASP A 123 -16.04 18.50 -1.89
N ALA A 124 -15.95 19.77 -1.50
CA ALA A 124 -15.01 20.70 -2.10
C ALA A 124 -13.56 20.32 -1.77
N ALA A 125 -13.30 19.94 -0.51
CA ALA A 125 -12.00 19.45 -0.06
C ALA A 125 -11.64 18.12 -0.71
N ARG A 126 -12.59 17.19 -0.88
CA ARG A 126 -12.37 15.92 -1.60
C ARG A 126 -11.97 16.17 -3.05
N VAL A 127 -12.71 17.04 -3.75
CA VAL A 127 -12.41 17.45 -5.13
C VAL A 127 -10.98 17.99 -5.24
N ALA A 128 -10.65 18.98 -4.41
CA ALA A 128 -9.35 19.66 -4.47
C ALA A 128 -8.20 18.68 -4.15
N LEU A 129 -8.36 17.86 -3.12
CA LEU A 129 -7.34 16.91 -2.69
C LEU A 129 -7.09 15.82 -3.74
N PHE A 130 -8.15 15.23 -4.30
CA PHE A 130 -8.03 14.14 -5.26
C PHE A 130 -7.46 14.63 -6.61
N ASP A 131 -7.95 15.76 -7.11
CA ASP A 131 -7.44 16.36 -8.35
C ASP A 131 -5.98 16.83 -8.20
N GLY A 132 -5.67 17.46 -7.06
CA GLY A 132 -4.32 17.87 -6.71
C GLY A 132 -3.38 16.67 -6.65
N SER A 133 -3.80 15.57 -6.03
CA SER A 133 -3.03 14.34 -5.88
C SER A 133 -2.70 13.67 -7.22
N VAL A 134 -3.71 13.44 -8.06
CA VAL A 134 -3.52 12.82 -9.38
C VAL A 134 -2.74 13.77 -10.31
N GLY A 135 -3.07 15.06 -10.28
CA GLY A 135 -2.40 16.10 -11.05
C GLY A 135 -0.92 16.22 -10.68
N LEU A 136 -0.57 16.13 -9.40
CA LEU A 136 0.82 16.16 -8.92
C LEU A 136 1.63 15.01 -9.51
N LEU A 137 1.14 13.77 -9.41
CA LEU A 137 1.85 12.61 -9.99
C LEU A 137 2.00 12.74 -11.50
N ARG A 138 0.96 13.16 -12.21
CA ARG A 138 1.05 13.42 -13.67
C ARG A 138 2.16 14.43 -13.98
N ARG A 139 2.22 15.56 -13.28
CA ARG A 139 3.28 16.57 -13.47
C ARG A 139 4.66 16.03 -13.13
N MET A 140 4.79 15.26 -12.04
CA MET A 140 6.07 14.70 -11.61
C MET A 140 6.62 13.69 -12.62
N LEU A 141 5.77 12.86 -13.22
CA LEU A 141 6.15 11.77 -14.12
C LEU A 141 6.24 12.19 -15.60
N ALA A 142 5.56 13.26 -16.01
CA ALA A 142 5.54 13.74 -17.39
C ALA A 142 6.93 13.89 -18.05
N PRO A 143 8.02 14.32 -17.36
CA PRO A 143 9.33 14.43 -17.97
C PRO A 143 9.94 13.11 -18.48
N VAL A 144 9.56 11.96 -17.91
CA VAL A 144 10.11 10.64 -18.28
C VAL A 144 9.07 9.73 -18.93
N ALA A 145 7.79 9.95 -18.61
CA ALA A 145 6.69 9.13 -19.12
C ALA A 145 5.44 10.01 -19.35
N PRO A 146 5.43 10.85 -20.41
CA PRO A 146 4.32 11.77 -20.68
C PRO A 146 2.99 11.05 -20.99
N ALA A 147 3.06 9.81 -21.46
CA ALA A 147 1.89 8.95 -21.69
C ALA A 147 1.50 8.09 -20.47
N TYR A 148 2.16 8.27 -19.32
CA TYR A 148 1.91 7.47 -18.12
C TYR A 148 0.48 7.69 -17.62
N ARG A 149 -0.28 6.61 -17.56
CA ARG A 149 -1.67 6.64 -17.10
C ARG A 149 -1.71 6.39 -15.60
N VAL A 150 -2.08 7.42 -14.84
CA VAL A 150 -2.41 7.27 -13.42
C VAL A 150 -3.82 6.68 -13.32
N SER A 151 -3.92 5.36 -13.25
CA SER A 151 -5.19 4.62 -13.38
C SER A 151 -5.56 3.71 -12.21
N ALA A 152 -4.66 3.47 -11.25
CA ALA A 152 -5.00 2.76 -10.02
C ALA A 152 -4.94 3.68 -8.82
N TYR A 153 -5.54 3.25 -7.72
CA TYR A 153 -5.62 3.99 -6.46
C TYR A 153 -5.59 3.04 -5.26
N ARG A 154 -5.15 3.55 -4.11
CA ARG A 154 -5.34 2.91 -2.82
C ARG A 154 -5.77 3.93 -1.77
N ALA A 155 -6.85 3.66 -1.06
CA ALA A 155 -7.33 4.50 0.02
C ALA A 155 -6.38 4.46 1.23
N GLY A 156 -6.12 5.62 1.84
CA GLY A 156 -5.42 5.71 3.11
C GLY A 156 -6.12 4.91 4.20
N GLY A 157 -5.35 4.13 4.97
CA GLY A 157 -5.89 3.16 5.94
C GLY A 157 -6.88 2.14 5.34
N TRP A 158 -6.86 1.95 4.02
CA TRP A 158 -7.79 1.13 3.24
C TRP A 158 -9.26 1.52 3.38
N CYS A 159 -9.54 2.78 3.76
CA CYS A 159 -10.90 3.30 3.95
C CYS A 159 -11.56 3.70 2.62
N ILE A 160 -11.73 2.74 1.69
CA ILE A 160 -12.40 2.99 0.40
C ILE A 160 -13.94 3.05 0.52
N GLN A 161 -14.49 2.68 1.68
CA GLN A 161 -15.93 2.71 1.96
C GLN A 161 -16.35 4.00 2.70
N PRO A 162 -17.50 4.60 2.34
CA PRO A 162 -18.37 4.25 1.21
C PRO A 162 -17.75 4.69 -0.13
N PHE A 163 -17.86 3.85 -1.17
CA PHE A 163 -17.24 4.15 -2.47
C PHE A 163 -17.90 5.33 -3.20
N ALA A 164 -19.11 5.72 -2.81
CA ALA A 164 -19.77 6.93 -3.32
C ALA A 164 -18.93 8.20 -3.13
N ASP A 165 -18.11 8.27 -2.09
CA ASP A 165 -17.20 9.40 -1.84
C ASP A 165 -16.00 9.43 -2.80
N PHE A 166 -15.72 8.32 -3.50
CA PHE A 166 -14.57 8.15 -4.40
C PHE A 166 -14.98 8.13 -5.87
N ARG A 167 -16.14 7.54 -6.18
CA ARG A 167 -16.62 7.30 -7.56
C ARG A 167 -16.56 8.52 -8.48
N PRO A 168 -17.04 9.73 -8.10
CA PRO A 168 -16.96 10.90 -8.98
C PRO A 168 -15.51 11.27 -9.33
N HIS A 169 -14.60 11.13 -8.38
CA HIS A 169 -13.18 11.42 -8.56
C HIS A 169 -12.49 10.35 -9.40
N PHE A 170 -12.83 9.07 -9.21
CA PHE A 170 -12.30 7.99 -10.02
C PHE A 170 -12.63 8.20 -11.50
N LEU A 171 -13.90 8.46 -11.82
CA LEU A 171 -14.35 8.75 -13.20
C LEU A 171 -13.63 9.97 -13.78
N ARG A 172 -13.64 11.08 -13.04
CA ARG A 172 -13.06 12.35 -13.51
C ARG A 172 -11.55 12.25 -13.71
N CYS A 173 -10.85 11.56 -12.82
CA CYS A 173 -9.41 11.42 -12.87
C CYS A 173 -8.94 10.23 -13.71
N GLY A 174 -9.85 9.40 -14.24
CA GLY A 174 -9.49 8.23 -15.07
C GLY A 174 -8.88 7.07 -14.28
N ILE A 175 -9.19 6.98 -12.98
CA ILE A 175 -8.87 5.83 -12.13
C ILE A 175 -9.90 4.73 -12.42
N ASP A 176 -9.43 3.58 -12.86
CA ASP A 176 -10.26 2.40 -13.15
C ASP A 176 -10.01 1.23 -12.21
N ARG A 177 -9.00 1.34 -11.33
CA ARG A 177 -8.58 0.28 -10.43
C ARG A 177 -8.50 0.74 -8.99
N ASP A 178 -9.12 -0.01 -8.10
CA ASP A 178 -8.86 0.05 -6.66
C ASP A 178 -8.04 -1.16 -6.23
N MET A 179 -7.20 -0.95 -5.21
CA MET A 179 -6.40 -2.00 -4.59
C MET A 179 -6.41 -1.83 -3.06
N SER A 180 -7.59 -1.51 -2.50
CA SER A 180 -7.77 -1.23 -1.08
C SER A 180 -8.40 -2.40 -0.32
N VAL A 181 -9.10 -3.33 -0.99
CA VAL A 181 -9.85 -4.39 -0.32
C VAL A 181 -8.90 -5.44 0.25
N LEU A 182 -8.76 -5.43 1.58
CA LEU A 182 -8.09 -6.49 2.33
C LEU A 182 -9.07 -7.62 2.64
N ALA A 183 -9.11 -8.61 1.74
CA ALA A 183 -10.14 -9.64 1.72
C ALA A 183 -10.27 -10.38 3.06
N GLY A 184 -11.50 -10.41 3.58
CA GLY A 184 -11.86 -11.09 4.83
C GLY A 184 -11.55 -10.30 6.10
N MET A 185 -11.17 -9.02 6.00
CA MET A 185 -10.85 -8.19 7.15
C MET A 185 -11.82 -7.04 7.33
N ARG A 186 -12.10 -6.71 8.60
CA ARG A 186 -12.89 -5.56 9.02
C ARG A 186 -12.11 -4.82 10.10
N ARG A 187 -12.25 -3.51 10.12
CA ARG A 187 -11.65 -2.66 11.15
C ARG A 187 -12.53 -1.47 11.44
N HIS A 188 -12.73 -1.22 12.72
CA HIS A 188 -13.42 -0.03 13.24
C HIS A 188 -12.53 0.58 14.33
N SER A 189 -12.14 1.83 14.13
CA SER A 189 -11.35 2.60 15.08
C SER A 189 -11.79 4.05 15.10
N ASN A 190 -11.15 4.86 15.94
CA ASN A 190 -11.33 6.30 15.97
C ASN A 190 -10.95 7.03 14.66
N ALA A 191 -10.38 6.34 13.66
CA ALA A 191 -9.92 6.96 12.42
C ALA A 191 -10.06 6.08 11.17
N VAL A 192 -10.03 4.75 11.32
CA VAL A 192 -10.11 3.77 10.23
C VAL A 192 -11.42 2.99 10.35
N ASP A 193 -12.08 2.80 9.21
CA ASP A 193 -13.39 2.16 9.15
C ASP A 193 -13.58 1.48 7.80
N TYR A 194 -13.70 0.15 7.82
CA TYR A 194 -14.04 -0.67 6.66
C TYR A 194 -14.54 -2.06 7.07
N ASP A 195 -15.36 -2.67 6.23
CA ASP A 195 -15.75 -4.07 6.33
C ASP A 195 -15.62 -4.77 4.96
N PHE A 196 -14.61 -5.64 4.86
CA PHE A 196 -14.33 -6.47 3.70
C PHE A 196 -14.56 -7.96 3.97
N THR A 197 -15.47 -8.29 4.89
CA THR A 197 -15.76 -9.68 5.29
C THR A 197 -16.74 -10.40 4.37
N ALA A 198 -17.49 -9.67 3.54
CA ALA A 198 -18.40 -10.27 2.58
C ALA A 198 -17.65 -11.15 1.56
N PRO A 199 -18.24 -12.27 1.11
CA PRO A 199 -17.62 -13.15 0.12
C PRO A 199 -17.33 -12.44 -1.20
N LEU A 200 -16.12 -12.66 -1.74
CA LEU A 200 -15.68 -12.12 -3.02
C LEU A 200 -15.58 -13.24 -4.06
N PRO A 201 -15.86 -12.97 -5.35
CA PRO A 201 -15.87 -13.99 -6.41
C PRO A 201 -14.45 -14.44 -6.79
N GLY A 202 -13.44 -13.69 -6.39
CA GLY A 202 -12.04 -13.95 -6.65
C GLY A 202 -11.16 -12.77 -6.23
N PRO A 203 -9.85 -12.86 -6.47
CA PRO A 203 -8.91 -11.80 -6.12
C PRO A 203 -8.97 -10.58 -7.05
N VAL A 204 -9.60 -10.73 -8.22
CA VAL A 204 -9.79 -9.66 -9.20
C VAL A 204 -11.23 -9.72 -9.68
N TYR A 205 -11.96 -8.62 -9.55
CA TYR A 205 -13.36 -8.53 -9.99
C TYR A 205 -13.75 -7.10 -10.32
N ARG A 206 -14.82 -6.95 -11.09
CA ARG A 206 -15.36 -5.64 -11.46
C ARG A 206 -16.43 -5.21 -10.48
N PHE A 207 -16.59 -3.89 -10.30
CA PHE A 207 -17.61 -3.29 -9.46
C PHE A 207 -18.01 -1.90 -9.98
N ALA A 208 -19.14 -1.38 -9.50
CA ALA A 208 -19.65 -0.07 -9.91
C ALA A 208 -19.75 0.92 -8.75
N ASP A 209 -20.52 0.59 -7.72
CA ASP A 209 -20.89 1.54 -6.67
C ASP A 209 -20.48 1.09 -5.25
N ASP A 210 -20.13 -0.18 -5.07
CA ASP A 210 -19.70 -0.77 -3.80
C ASP A 210 -18.64 -1.84 -4.06
N VAL A 211 -17.46 -1.68 -3.47
CA VAL A 211 -16.34 -2.62 -3.63
C VAL A 211 -16.68 -4.03 -3.13
N MET A 212 -17.64 -4.18 -2.22
CA MET A 212 -18.06 -5.50 -1.74
C MET A 212 -19.23 -6.10 -2.54
N ARG A 213 -19.67 -5.43 -3.62
CA ARG A 213 -20.72 -5.92 -4.53
C ARG A 213 -20.17 -6.01 -5.95
N PRO A 214 -19.67 -7.19 -6.36
CA PRO A 214 -19.17 -7.39 -7.71
C PRO A 214 -20.24 -7.10 -8.75
N ASP A 215 -19.85 -6.37 -9.79
CA ASP A 215 -20.65 -6.06 -10.97
C ASP A 215 -19.77 -6.26 -12.21
N PRO A 216 -19.95 -7.35 -12.98
CA PRO A 216 -19.21 -7.59 -14.21
C PRO A 216 -19.30 -6.46 -15.25
N ALA A 217 -20.39 -5.67 -15.24
CA ALA A 217 -20.57 -4.53 -16.13
C ALA A 217 -20.03 -3.21 -15.52
N GLY A 218 -19.66 -3.23 -14.23
CA GLY A 218 -19.16 -2.06 -13.52
C GLY A 218 -17.86 -1.52 -14.13
N PRO A 219 -17.63 -0.20 -14.15
CA PRO A 219 -16.48 0.40 -14.83
C PRO A 219 -15.14 0.23 -14.07
N PHE A 220 -15.18 -0.14 -12.79
CA PHE A 220 -14.00 -0.27 -11.95
C PHE A 220 -13.61 -1.73 -11.75
N THR A 221 -12.33 -1.97 -11.46
CA THR A 221 -11.81 -3.29 -11.10
C THR A 221 -11.13 -3.21 -9.74
N GLU A 222 -11.48 -4.12 -8.84
CA GLU A 222 -10.77 -4.34 -7.59
C GLU A 222 -9.69 -5.41 -7.79
N VAL A 223 -8.51 -5.18 -7.20
CA VAL A 223 -7.48 -6.22 -7.03
C VAL A 223 -7.17 -6.35 -5.54
N THR A 224 -7.65 -7.44 -4.95
CA THR A 224 -7.69 -7.60 -3.50
C THR A 224 -6.33 -7.93 -2.90
N ILE A 225 -6.03 -7.30 -1.77
CA ILE A 225 -4.88 -7.64 -0.94
C ILE A 225 -5.08 -9.03 -0.33
N SER A 226 -4.07 -9.89 -0.47
CA SER A 226 -4.11 -11.23 0.08
C SER A 226 -3.96 -11.23 1.60
N SER A 227 -4.68 -12.13 2.26
CA SER A 227 -4.60 -12.35 3.70
C SER A 227 -4.47 -13.84 4.01
N ILE A 228 -3.79 -14.17 5.12
CA ILE A 228 -3.66 -15.52 5.65
C ILE A 228 -4.21 -15.57 7.08
N PRO A 229 -4.57 -16.77 7.59
CA PRO A 229 -4.93 -16.91 8.99
C PRO A 229 -3.80 -16.44 9.92
N ALA A 230 -4.14 -15.58 10.87
CA ALA A 230 -3.23 -15.15 11.92
C ALA A 230 -2.90 -16.37 12.80
N ARG A 231 -1.63 -16.76 12.85
CA ARG A 231 -1.20 -17.81 13.78
C ARG A 231 -0.90 -17.19 15.16
N PRO A 232 -1.43 -17.77 16.25
CA PRO A 232 -1.03 -17.38 17.59
C PRO A 232 0.48 -17.48 17.75
N ARG A 233 1.11 -16.46 18.33
CA ARG A 233 2.53 -16.50 18.68
C ARG A 233 2.73 -17.49 19.83
N GLY A 234 3.08 -18.73 19.52
CA GLY A 234 3.57 -19.67 20.53
C GLY A 234 4.87 -19.17 21.18
N PRO A 235 5.34 -19.79 22.28
CA PRO A 235 6.51 -19.33 23.03
C PRO A 235 7.78 -19.25 22.17
N VAL A 236 7.95 -20.19 21.23
CA VAL A 236 9.07 -20.18 20.27
C VAL A 236 8.98 -18.97 19.34
N GLY A 237 7.80 -18.68 18.79
CA GLY A 237 7.59 -17.51 17.92
C GLY A 237 7.85 -16.20 18.67
N ALA A 238 7.38 -16.09 19.91
CA ALA A 238 7.65 -14.92 20.74
C ALA A 238 9.14 -14.73 21.05
N LEU A 239 9.88 -15.83 21.30
CA LEU A 239 11.33 -15.77 21.50
C LEU A 239 12.06 -15.33 20.22
N VAL A 240 11.70 -15.89 19.06
CA VAL A 240 12.28 -15.50 17.77
C VAL A 240 12.03 -14.02 17.48
N ASP A 241 10.80 -13.54 17.64
CA ASP A 241 10.45 -12.13 17.43
C ASP A 241 11.25 -11.22 18.38
N LYS A 242 11.40 -11.62 19.65
CA LYS A 242 12.19 -10.88 20.65
C LYS A 242 13.67 -10.82 20.28
N VAL A 243 14.25 -11.90 19.76
CA VAL A 243 15.64 -11.94 19.30
C VAL A 243 15.81 -11.05 18.07
N LEU A 244 14.93 -11.18 17.08
CA LEU A 244 14.94 -10.38 15.85
C LEU A 244 14.86 -8.88 16.16
N TRP A 245 14.00 -8.48 17.09
CA TRP A 245 13.87 -7.08 17.50
C TRP A 245 15.14 -6.51 18.17
N ARG A 246 15.91 -7.36 18.87
CA ARG A 246 17.14 -6.94 19.56
C ARG A 246 18.33 -6.77 18.63
N ILE A 247 18.38 -7.50 17.51
CA ILE A 247 19.49 -7.43 16.57
C ILE A 247 19.20 -6.46 15.43
N ALA A 248 20.23 -5.75 14.94
CA ALA A 248 20.07 -4.81 13.82
C ALA A 248 19.50 -5.47 12.55
N TYR A 249 19.70 -6.78 12.41
CA TYR A 249 19.21 -7.57 11.28
C TYR A 249 17.68 -7.70 11.23
N GLY A 250 17.01 -7.76 12.40
CA GLY A 250 15.56 -7.90 12.48
C GLY A 250 14.81 -6.60 12.79
N ARG A 251 15.52 -5.48 12.96
CA ARG A 251 14.89 -4.15 13.09
C ARG A 251 14.47 -3.61 11.73
N GLN A 252 13.30 -2.98 11.70
CA GLN A 252 12.81 -2.24 10.54
C GLN A 252 13.77 -1.09 10.17
N MET A 253 13.78 -0.69 8.89
CA MET A 253 14.65 0.38 8.41
C MET A 253 14.17 1.78 8.77
N GLY A 254 12.85 1.97 8.90
CA GLY A 254 12.24 3.25 9.20
C GLY A 254 12.51 3.72 10.64
N ASP A 255 12.63 5.04 10.80
CA ASP A 255 13.07 5.75 12.01
C ASP A 255 11.96 6.56 12.71
N GLY A 256 10.72 6.44 12.22
CA GLY A 256 9.53 7.07 12.77
C GLY A 256 8.71 6.19 13.72
N GLN A 257 7.49 6.65 14.01
CA GLN A 257 6.54 6.05 14.93
C GLN A 257 5.15 5.99 14.29
N GLY A 258 4.58 4.79 14.21
CA GLY A 258 3.23 4.60 13.69
C GLY A 258 2.16 5.22 14.58
N VAL A 259 1.00 5.49 13.99
CA VAL A 259 -0.21 5.90 14.71
C VAL A 259 -0.75 4.76 15.57
N ALA A 260 -1.14 5.09 16.80
CA ALA A 260 -1.84 4.18 17.70
C ALA A 260 -3.35 4.43 17.56
N PHE A 261 -4.05 3.51 16.93
CA PHE A 261 -5.51 3.58 16.79
C PHE A 261 -6.19 3.02 18.04
N VAL A 262 -7.35 3.58 18.35
CA VAL A 262 -8.24 3.06 19.40
C VAL A 262 -9.36 2.30 18.71
N ASP A 263 -9.37 0.97 18.86
CA ASP A 263 -10.44 0.11 18.32
C ASP A 263 -11.78 0.50 18.98
N VAL A 264 -12.84 0.61 18.18
CA VAL A 264 -14.21 0.87 18.64
C VAL A 264 -15.16 -0.15 18.02
N PRO A 265 -16.34 -0.42 18.61
CA PRO A 265 -17.37 -1.22 17.96
C PRO A 265 -17.88 -0.54 16.68
N GLY A 266 -18.18 -1.35 15.66
CA GLY A 266 -18.82 -0.89 14.42
C GLY A 266 -20.30 -0.50 14.61
N PRO A 267 -20.97 0.00 13.56
CA PRO A 267 -22.37 0.42 13.62
C PRO A 267 -23.35 -0.69 14.04
N ASP A 268 -23.01 -1.95 13.76
CA ASP A 268 -23.74 -3.16 14.12
C ASP A 268 -23.26 -3.79 15.45
N GLY A 269 -22.34 -3.13 16.16
CA GLY A 269 -21.69 -3.64 17.37
C GLY A 269 -20.56 -4.64 17.12
N SER A 270 -20.23 -4.92 15.85
CA SER A 270 -19.13 -5.84 15.51
C SER A 270 -17.76 -5.27 15.86
N MET A 271 -16.80 -6.16 16.12
CA MET A 271 -15.40 -5.80 16.38
C MET A 271 -14.53 -6.08 15.15
N GLY A 272 -13.38 -5.42 15.09
CA GLY A 272 -12.38 -5.67 14.05
C GLY A 272 -11.88 -7.12 14.04
N THR A 273 -11.57 -7.62 12.84
CA THR A 273 -11.07 -8.97 12.60
C THR A 273 -9.67 -9.15 13.20
N ARG A 274 -9.43 -10.26 13.92
CA ARG A 274 -8.13 -10.57 14.56
C ARG A 274 -7.53 -11.94 14.18
N ASP A 275 -8.30 -12.76 13.47
CA ASP A 275 -7.93 -14.12 13.05
C ASP A 275 -7.22 -14.17 11.69
N ARG A 276 -6.99 -13.01 11.06
CA ARG A 276 -6.29 -12.88 9.78
C ARG A 276 -5.22 -11.81 9.84
N GLU A 277 -4.20 -11.97 9.01
CA GLU A 277 -3.16 -10.99 8.78
C GLU A 277 -2.93 -10.82 7.27
N MET A 278 -2.56 -9.62 6.85
CA MET A 278 -2.19 -9.34 5.48
C MET A 278 -0.92 -10.11 5.07
N VAL A 279 -0.80 -10.40 3.78
CA VAL A 279 0.45 -10.90 3.20
C VAL A 279 1.36 -9.70 2.91
N ALA A 280 2.51 -9.64 3.57
CA ALA A 280 3.41 -8.49 3.55
C ALA A 280 4.87 -8.92 3.74
N ILE A 281 5.81 -8.18 3.16
CA ILE A 281 7.24 -8.45 3.30
C ILE A 281 7.69 -8.21 4.75
N GLU A 282 7.22 -7.15 5.41
CA GLU A 282 7.55 -6.85 6.82
C GLU A 282 7.09 -7.95 7.78
N LEU A 283 6.07 -8.72 7.41
CA LEU A 283 5.58 -9.87 8.19
C LEU A 283 6.27 -11.19 7.80
N LEU A 284 6.99 -11.23 6.67
CA LEU A 284 7.69 -12.42 6.20
C LEU A 284 8.95 -12.67 7.05
N THR A 285 8.76 -13.36 8.16
CA THR A 285 9.84 -13.89 9.00
C THR A 285 10.07 -15.37 8.73
N VAL A 286 11.14 -15.94 9.28
CA VAL A 286 11.38 -17.40 9.29
C VAL A 286 10.17 -18.20 9.78
N MET A 287 9.40 -17.65 10.73
CA MET A 287 8.20 -18.31 11.27
C MET A 287 7.01 -18.27 10.28
N ARG A 288 6.97 -17.25 9.41
CA ARG A 288 5.91 -17.07 8.41
C ARG A 288 6.24 -17.65 7.04
N TYR A 289 7.51 -17.94 6.78
CA TYR A 289 8.00 -18.48 5.51
C TYR A 289 7.16 -19.65 4.98
N ARG A 290 6.92 -20.67 5.82
CA ARG A 290 6.14 -21.83 5.41
C ARG A 290 4.70 -21.47 5.05
N ALA A 291 4.07 -20.58 5.81
CA ALA A 291 2.70 -20.15 5.51
C ALA A 291 2.61 -19.43 4.15
N TYR A 292 3.62 -18.62 3.80
CA TYR A 292 3.65 -17.91 2.52
C TYR A 292 3.94 -18.86 1.36
N ALA A 293 4.87 -19.80 1.54
CA ALA A 293 5.14 -20.85 0.55
C ALA A 293 3.91 -21.75 0.32
N ASP A 294 3.23 -22.17 1.38
CA ASP A 294 2.01 -22.98 1.31
C ASP A 294 0.88 -22.22 0.62
N LEU A 295 0.76 -20.90 0.84
CA LEU A 295 -0.20 -20.05 0.14
C LEU A 295 0.08 -20.03 -1.37
N ILE A 296 1.30 -19.67 -1.77
CA ILE A 296 1.69 -19.56 -3.19
C ILE A 296 1.54 -20.90 -3.92
N ASP A 297 1.79 -22.02 -3.25
CA ASP A 297 1.61 -23.34 -3.85
C ASP A 297 0.12 -23.62 -4.17
N ARG A 298 -0.80 -23.12 -3.34
CA ARG A 298 -2.25 -23.42 -3.39
C ARG A 298 -3.09 -22.46 -4.23
N THR A 299 -2.61 -21.24 -4.50
CA THR A 299 -3.34 -20.25 -5.28
C THR A 299 -2.50 -19.74 -6.46
N PRO A 300 -3.13 -19.49 -7.63
CA PRO A 300 -2.43 -18.89 -8.76
C PRO A 300 -2.09 -17.40 -8.55
N PHE A 301 -2.68 -16.75 -7.54
CA PHE A 301 -2.52 -15.31 -7.26
C PHE A 301 -2.20 -15.05 -5.80
N VAL A 302 -1.21 -14.20 -5.54
CA VAL A 302 -0.92 -13.60 -4.24
C VAL A 302 -0.52 -12.14 -4.44
N GLN A 303 -1.13 -11.24 -3.68
CA GLN A 303 -0.70 -9.86 -3.57
C GLN A 303 -0.07 -9.59 -2.21
N PHE A 304 1.13 -9.04 -2.23
CA PHE A 304 1.81 -8.47 -1.07
C PHE A 304 1.44 -6.98 -0.97
N ILE A 305 0.94 -6.60 0.21
CA ILE A 305 0.87 -5.19 0.63
C ILE A 305 2.04 -4.95 1.58
N SER A 306 2.87 -3.93 1.36
CA SER A 306 4.03 -3.73 2.23
C SER A 306 4.32 -2.26 2.43
N HIS A 307 4.83 -1.93 3.61
CA HIS A 307 5.27 -0.57 3.92
C HIS A 307 6.80 -0.60 3.90
N PRO A 308 7.48 0.06 2.94
CA PRO A 308 8.93 -0.02 2.82
C PRO A 308 9.66 0.30 4.14
N LYS A 309 9.17 1.31 4.88
CA LYS A 309 9.64 1.71 6.21
C LYS A 309 9.64 0.59 7.27
N MET A 310 8.78 -0.42 7.15
CA MET A 310 8.65 -1.51 8.12
C MET A 310 9.52 -2.73 7.78
N ILE A 311 10.15 -2.76 6.60
CA ILE A 311 10.95 -3.89 6.15
C ILE A 311 12.28 -3.92 6.92
N SER A 312 12.69 -5.12 7.36
CA SER A 312 14.01 -5.40 7.95
C SER A 312 14.93 -6.17 7.00
N ARG A 313 16.22 -6.28 7.34
CA ARG A 313 17.16 -7.13 6.57
C ARG A 313 16.77 -8.61 6.60
N HIS A 314 16.24 -9.07 7.73
CA HIS A 314 15.70 -10.42 7.88
C HIS A 314 14.55 -10.67 6.91
N ASN A 315 13.62 -9.73 6.80
CA ASN A 315 12.50 -9.85 5.86
C ASN A 315 12.97 -9.97 4.41
N LEU A 316 13.94 -9.15 4.01
CA LEU A 316 14.52 -9.20 2.66
C LEU A 316 15.19 -10.55 2.37
N HIS A 317 15.96 -11.07 3.34
CA HIS A 317 16.56 -12.40 3.19
C HIS A 317 15.51 -13.51 3.06
N MET A 318 14.42 -13.43 3.83
CA MET A 318 13.33 -14.40 3.71
C MET A 318 12.56 -14.26 2.39
N LEU A 319 12.41 -13.04 1.88
CA LEU A 319 11.84 -12.77 0.55
C LEU A 319 12.68 -13.39 -0.55
N GLU A 320 14.01 -13.18 -0.54
CA GLU A 320 14.92 -13.81 -1.52
C GLU A 320 14.75 -15.34 -1.53
N ARG A 321 14.80 -15.98 -0.36
CA ARG A 321 14.61 -17.44 -0.25
C ARG A 321 13.24 -17.89 -0.79
N LEU A 322 12.20 -17.12 -0.54
CA LEU A 322 10.85 -17.43 -1.01
C LEU A 322 10.77 -17.34 -2.54
N LEU A 323 11.33 -16.27 -3.12
CA LEU A 323 11.33 -16.05 -4.57
C LEU A 323 12.19 -17.07 -5.30
N ASP A 324 13.39 -17.39 -4.80
CA ASP A 324 14.25 -18.43 -5.38
C ASP A 324 13.53 -19.78 -5.42
N ARG A 325 12.87 -20.15 -4.32
CA ARG A 325 12.03 -21.36 -4.26
C ARG A 325 10.91 -21.31 -5.30
N CYS A 326 10.20 -20.18 -5.39
CA CYS A 326 9.07 -20.05 -6.31
C CYS A 326 9.51 -20.08 -7.77
N ALA A 327 10.61 -19.41 -8.12
CA ALA A 327 11.17 -19.38 -9.46
C ALA A 327 11.67 -20.77 -9.93
N ALA A 328 12.14 -21.60 -9.00
CA ALA A 328 12.50 -22.99 -9.30
C ALA A 328 11.30 -23.91 -9.61
N ARG A 329 10.08 -23.49 -9.28
CA ARG A 329 8.86 -24.33 -9.36
C ARG A 329 7.83 -23.79 -10.34
N TYR A 330 7.77 -22.47 -10.51
CA TYR A 330 6.69 -21.76 -11.18
C TYR A 330 7.25 -20.70 -12.13
N ARG A 331 6.47 -20.39 -13.17
CA ARG A 331 6.69 -19.19 -13.96
C ARG A 331 6.10 -18.01 -13.20
N LEU A 332 6.93 -17.12 -12.68
CA LEU A 332 6.46 -15.97 -11.93
C LEU A 332 6.02 -14.85 -12.88
N SER A 333 4.97 -14.12 -12.50
CA SER A 333 4.48 -12.95 -13.21
C SER A 333 3.97 -11.91 -12.21
N SER A 334 4.16 -10.65 -12.52
CA SER A 334 3.65 -9.49 -11.76
C SER A 334 2.85 -8.54 -12.66
N ASP A 335 2.45 -9.01 -13.84
CA ASP A 335 1.78 -8.21 -14.86
C ASP A 335 0.35 -7.86 -14.41
N LEU A 336 0.19 -6.65 -13.90
CA LEU A 336 -1.08 -6.12 -13.40
C LEU A 336 -2.09 -5.91 -14.53
N GLU A 337 -1.65 -5.45 -15.70
CA GLU A 337 -2.53 -5.17 -16.84
C GLU A 337 -3.11 -6.47 -17.42
N ALA A 338 -2.29 -7.52 -17.52
CA ALA A 338 -2.75 -8.83 -17.96
C ALA A 338 -3.76 -9.45 -16.98
N LEU A 339 -3.59 -9.25 -15.68
CA LEU A 339 -4.53 -9.73 -14.66
C LEU A 339 -5.91 -9.07 -14.79
N VAL A 340 -5.92 -7.75 -14.98
CA VAL A 340 -7.14 -6.94 -15.12
C VAL A 340 -7.83 -7.21 -16.46
N SER A 341 -7.07 -7.40 -17.53
CA SER A 341 -7.64 -7.69 -18.86
C SER A 341 -8.29 -9.08 -18.94
N ARG A 342 -7.72 -10.08 -18.25
CA ARG A 342 -8.27 -11.45 -18.21
C ARG A 342 -9.59 -11.54 -17.44
N SER A 343 -9.75 -10.77 -16.36
CA SER A 343 -11.03 -10.75 -15.62
C SER A 343 -12.15 -10.12 -16.45
N ALA A 344 -11.84 -9.17 -17.33
CA ALA A 344 -12.80 -8.60 -18.27
C ALA A 344 -13.28 -9.61 -19.34
N GLY A 345 -12.42 -10.54 -19.76
CA GLY A 345 -12.74 -11.54 -20.79
C GLY A 345 -13.44 -12.81 -20.28
N ALA A 346 -13.36 -13.12 -18.99
CA ALA A 346 -14.03 -14.30 -18.41
C ALA A 346 -15.53 -14.09 -18.11
N ALA A 347 -16.03 -12.87 -18.33
CA ALA A 347 -17.43 -12.46 -18.12
C ALA A 347 -18.21 -12.24 -19.43
N ALA A 348 -17.61 -12.56 -20.58
CA ALA A 348 -18.25 -12.61 -21.90
C ALA A 348 -18.39 -14.07 -22.34
#